data_AF-A0A3P8B3S2-F1
#
_entry.id   AF-A0A3P8B3S2-F1
#
_cell.length_a   1.000
_cell.length_b   1.000
_cell.length_c   1.000
_cell.angle_alpha   90.00
_cell.angle_beta   90.00
_cell.angle_gamma   90.00
#
_symmetry.space_group_name_H-M   'P 1'
#
loop_
_entity.id
_entity.type
_entity.pdbx_description
1 polymer ?
#
loop_
_entity_poly.entity_id
_entity_poly.type
_entity_poly.pdbx_seq_one_letter_code
_entity_poly.pdbx_strand_id
1 'polypeptide(L)'
;MVVCRCLADVQPVEDLPEPGQSETRYVVMMKGAPEAILGKCKKARVNQHLVDIDDVFRQECQNAWESLGNAGRRVIAFAQAHFNAPMSAKFGAGEDRWPEDLVFLGMAAIMDPPRPETAAAIQQCKGAGIKVFMITGDHPTTAKAVATQIGLIGDTKGEVNSSLKSDFTV
;
A
#
# COMPACT_ATOMS: atom_id res chain seq x y z
N MET A 1 -1.87 9.42 6.35
CA MET A 1 -1.55 10.69 5.67
C MET A 1 -0.83 11.57 6.66
N VAL A 2 0.19 12.29 6.23
CA VAL A 2 0.94 13.24 7.05
C VAL A 2 1.12 14.51 6.22
N VAL A 3 0.83 15.67 6.80
CA VAL A 3 1.07 16.97 6.16
C VAL A 3 2.13 17.70 6.96
N CYS A 4 3.17 18.19 6.28
CA CYS A 4 4.28 18.89 6.90
C CYS A 4 4.58 20.19 6.15
N ARG A 5 5.02 21.21 6.89
CA ARG A 5 5.62 22.40 6.29
C ARG A 5 7.00 22.03 5.74
N CYS A 6 7.33 22.50 4.54
CA CYS A 6 8.67 22.35 3.98
C CYS A 6 9.62 23.34 4.69
N LEU A 7 10.70 22.82 5.31
CA LEU A 7 11.70 23.63 6.01
C LEU A 7 12.91 24.01 5.13
N ALA A 8 13.02 23.38 3.96
CA ALA A 8 14.05 23.61 2.96
C ALA A 8 13.43 23.46 1.57
N ASP A 9 14.17 23.86 0.53
CA ASP A 9 13.82 23.59 -0.86
C ASP A 9 13.79 22.08 -1.08
N VAL A 10 12.59 21.52 -0.98
CA VAL A 10 12.32 20.15 -1.40
C VAL A 10 12.43 20.17 -2.92
N GLN A 11 13.20 19.21 -3.46
CA GLN A 11 13.38 18.85 -4.88
C GLN A 11 12.44 19.59 -5.84
N PRO A 12 12.94 20.17 -6.95
CA PRO A 12 12.17 21.10 -7.79
C PRO A 12 10.76 20.59 -8.03
N VAL A 13 9.80 21.26 -7.39
CA VAL A 13 8.39 20.98 -7.59
C VAL A 13 8.06 21.65 -8.91
N GLU A 14 8.21 20.90 -9.99
CA GLU A 14 7.83 21.34 -11.34
C GLU A 14 6.42 21.91 -11.30
N ASP A 15 6.25 23.12 -11.85
CA ASP A 15 4.99 23.84 -12.04
C ASP A 15 4.27 24.41 -10.80
N LEU A 16 4.92 24.49 -9.62
CA LEU A 16 4.32 25.17 -8.45
C LEU A 16 4.86 26.61 -8.29
N PRO A 17 3.99 27.64 -8.20
CA PRO A 17 4.45 29.01 -7.96
C PRO A 17 5.15 29.16 -6.60
N GLU A 18 5.95 30.21 -6.48
CA GLU A 18 6.50 30.63 -5.19
C GLU A 18 5.36 30.98 -4.21
N PRO A 19 5.47 30.64 -2.91
CA PRO A 19 4.47 31.02 -1.93
C PRO A 19 4.29 32.54 -1.84
N GLY A 20 3.03 33.01 -1.72
CA GLY A 20 2.74 34.41 -1.44
C GLY A 20 3.26 34.90 -0.08
N GLN A 21 3.17 36.21 0.16
CA GLN A 21 3.74 36.87 1.35
C GLN A 21 3.21 36.34 2.71
N SER A 22 2.02 35.72 2.72
CA SER A 22 1.38 35.10 3.90
C SER A 22 1.22 33.58 3.76
N GLU A 23 1.84 32.98 2.77
CA GLU A 23 1.80 31.54 2.48
C GLU A 23 3.13 30.87 2.78
N THR A 24 3.09 29.55 2.87
CA THR A 24 4.29 28.72 2.90
C THR A 24 4.01 27.43 2.16
N ARG A 25 5.08 26.74 1.74
CA ARG A 25 4.97 25.47 1.02
C ARG A 25 4.77 24.33 2.01
N TYR A 26 3.76 23.50 1.73
CA TYR A 26 3.46 22.28 2.43
C TYR A 26 3.66 21.08 1.52
N VAL A 27 3.93 19.94 2.14
CA VAL A 27 3.92 18.63 1.49
C VAL A 27 2.93 17.73 2.23
N VAL A 28 2.03 17.11 1.47
CA VAL A 28 1.22 15.99 1.95
C VAL A 28 1.89 14.70 1.49
N MET A 29 2.09 13.77 2.41
CA MET A 29 2.60 12.44 2.16
C MET A 29 1.53 11.42 2.55
N MET A 30 1.27 10.47 1.66
CA MET A 30 0.32 9.39 1.87
C MET A 30 1.00 8.05 1.71
N LYS A 31 0.67 7.12 2.61
CA LYS A 31 1.01 5.70 2.49
C LYS A 31 -0.26 4.87 2.60
N GLY A 32 -0.30 3.71 1.95
CA GLY A 32 -1.45 2.83 2.00
C GLY A 32 -1.32 1.62 1.10
N ALA A 33 -2.45 0.93 0.88
CA ALA A 33 -2.54 -0.17 -0.06
C ALA A 33 -2.23 0.33 -1.50
N PRO A 34 -1.50 -0.45 -2.31
CA PRO A 34 -1.08 -0.03 -3.65
C PRO A 34 -2.19 0.52 -4.53
N GLU A 35 -3.30 -0.21 -4.62
CA GLU A 35 -4.47 0.13 -5.43
C GLU A 35 -5.15 1.42 -4.94
N ALA A 36 -5.25 1.61 -3.63
CA ALA A 36 -5.87 2.80 -3.04
C ALA A 36 -5.04 4.06 -3.26
N ILE A 37 -3.70 3.94 -3.21
CA ILE A 37 -2.78 5.06 -3.44
C ILE A 37 -2.70 5.37 -4.94
N LEU A 38 -2.54 4.36 -5.79
CA LEU A 38 -2.45 4.53 -7.24
C LEU A 38 -3.75 5.11 -7.83
N GLY A 39 -4.90 4.80 -7.23
CA GLY A 39 -6.19 5.41 -7.58
C GLY A 39 -6.30 6.91 -7.28
N LYS A 40 -5.41 7.45 -6.43
CA LYS A 40 -5.34 8.88 -6.08
C LYS A 40 -4.27 9.64 -6.87
N CYS A 41 -3.61 8.97 -7.83
CA CYS A 41 -2.50 9.55 -8.57
C CYS A 41 -2.80 9.63 -10.07
N LYS A 42 -2.46 10.78 -10.67
CA LYS A 42 -2.46 10.99 -12.13
C LYS A 42 -1.07 10.93 -12.73
N LYS A 43 -0.05 11.26 -11.94
CA LYS A 43 1.36 11.25 -12.34
C LYS A 43 2.18 10.39 -11.39
N ALA A 44 3.27 9.83 -11.89
CA ALA A 44 4.28 9.15 -11.11
C ALA A 44 5.62 9.88 -11.25
N ARG A 45 6.43 9.85 -10.18
CA ARG A 45 7.81 10.31 -10.24
C ARG A 45 8.70 9.12 -10.60
N VAL A 46 9.34 9.20 -11.77
CA VAL A 46 10.34 8.22 -12.21
C VAL A 46 11.67 8.96 -12.37
N ASN A 47 12.64 8.62 -11.52
CA ASN A 47 13.88 9.37 -11.36
C ASN A 47 13.58 10.86 -11.04
N GLN A 48 14.02 11.78 -11.90
CA GLN A 48 13.79 13.21 -11.74
C GLN A 48 12.53 13.70 -12.48
N HIS A 49 11.86 12.84 -13.27
CA HIS A 49 10.78 13.27 -14.15
C HIS A 49 9.40 12.83 -13.66
N LEU A 50 8.41 13.66 -13.96
CA LEU A 50 7.00 13.28 -13.86
C LEU A 50 6.56 12.60 -15.15
N VAL A 51 5.94 11.43 -15.02
CA VAL A 51 5.30 10.70 -16.11
C VAL A 51 3.82 10.54 -15.82
N ASP A 52 2.98 10.55 -16.85
CA ASP A 52 1.56 10.29 -16.70
C ASP A 52 1.34 8.80 -16.37
N ILE A 53 0.36 8.53 -15.50
CA ILE A 53 -0.06 7.17 -15.16
C ILE A 53 -1.12 6.75 -16.17
N ASP A 54 -0.67 6.06 -17.21
CA ASP A 54 -1.52 5.37 -18.18
C ASP A 54 -1.86 3.94 -17.73
N ASP A 55 -2.64 3.23 -18.54
CA ASP A 55 -3.07 1.86 -18.23
C ASP A 55 -1.89 0.88 -18.21
N VAL A 56 -0.84 1.14 -18.99
CA VAL A 56 0.37 0.31 -19.02
C VAL A 56 1.09 0.42 -17.68
N PHE A 57 1.32 1.63 -17.19
CA PHE A 57 1.93 1.88 -15.88
C PHE A 57 1.11 1.26 -14.74
N ARG A 58 -0.23 1.36 -14.81
CA ARG A 58 -1.13 0.75 -13.82
C ARG A 58 -0.96 -0.77 -13.81
N GLN A 59 -0.92 -1.40 -14.98
CA GLN A 59 -0.74 -2.84 -15.10
C GLN A 59 0.64 -3.29 -14.61
N GLU A 60 1.70 -2.53 -14.91
CA GLU A 60 3.06 -2.82 -14.42
C GLU A 60 3.13 -2.79 -12.89
N CYS A 61 2.53 -1.75 -12.27
CA CYS A 61 2.46 -1.68 -10.82
C CYS A 61 1.66 -2.87 -10.27
N GLN A 62 0.54 -3.21 -10.89
CA GLN A 62 -0.30 -4.33 -10.47
C GLN A 62 0.46 -5.65 -10.45
N ASN A 63 1.11 -5.96 -11.56
CA ASN A 63 1.94 -7.15 -11.68
C ASN A 63 3.04 -7.19 -10.61
N ALA A 64 3.65 -6.03 -10.30
CA ALA A 64 4.69 -5.93 -9.30
C ALA A 64 4.17 -6.21 -7.87
N TRP A 65 3.08 -5.58 -7.43
CA TRP A 65 2.56 -5.82 -6.07
C TRP A 65 1.92 -7.20 -5.92
N GLU A 66 1.32 -7.76 -6.97
CA GLU A 66 0.82 -9.14 -6.95
C GLU A 66 1.96 -10.14 -6.83
N SER A 67 3.04 -9.97 -7.61
CA SER A 67 4.23 -10.82 -7.52
C SER A 67 4.86 -10.78 -6.13
N LEU A 68 5.03 -9.58 -5.56
CA LEU A 68 5.56 -9.40 -4.21
C LEU A 68 4.62 -9.97 -3.14
N GLY A 69 3.31 -9.79 -3.29
CA GLY A 69 2.30 -10.34 -2.39
C GLY A 69 2.27 -11.87 -2.43
N ASN A 70 2.36 -12.47 -3.61
CA ASN A 70 2.47 -13.93 -3.79
C ASN A 70 3.73 -14.50 -3.14
N ALA A 71 4.79 -13.70 -2.99
CA ALA A 71 5.97 -14.05 -2.23
C ALA A 71 5.85 -13.81 -0.71
N GLY A 72 4.63 -13.56 -0.20
CA GLY A 72 4.37 -13.35 1.23
C GLY A 72 4.83 -11.99 1.76
N ARG A 73 5.03 -10.99 0.88
CA ARG A 73 5.46 -9.64 1.30
C ARG A 73 4.25 -8.72 1.44
N ARG A 74 4.27 -7.87 2.46
CA ARG A 74 3.33 -6.75 2.59
C ARG A 74 3.84 -5.59 1.74
N VAL A 75 3.03 -5.16 0.77
CA VAL A 75 3.37 -4.06 -0.13
C VAL A 75 2.67 -2.78 0.32
N ILE A 76 3.42 -1.68 0.41
CA ILE A 76 2.93 -0.37 0.82
C ILE A 76 3.31 0.63 -0.28
N ALA A 77 2.33 1.34 -0.82
CA ALA A 77 2.57 2.41 -1.77
C ALA A 77 2.70 3.77 -1.08
N PHE A 78 3.42 4.67 -1.74
CA PHE A 78 3.68 6.03 -1.30
C PHE A 78 3.32 7.02 -2.39
N ALA A 79 2.71 8.13 -1.98
CA ALA A 79 2.45 9.26 -2.86
C ALA A 79 2.61 10.57 -2.09
N GLN A 80 2.87 11.65 -2.82
CA GLN A 80 2.97 12.98 -2.23
C GLN A 80 2.39 14.06 -3.14
N ALA A 81 2.04 15.20 -2.56
CA ALA A 81 1.80 16.43 -3.30
C ALA A 81 2.38 17.62 -2.54
N HIS A 82 2.91 18.59 -3.28
CA HIS A 82 3.32 19.88 -2.76
C HIS A 82 2.27 20.92 -3.10
N PHE A 83 2.03 21.85 -2.19
CA PHE A 83 1.07 22.93 -2.39
C PHE A 83 1.42 24.12 -1.51
N ASN A 84 1.02 25.32 -1.94
CA ASN A 84 1.10 26.51 -1.11
C ASN A 84 -0.21 26.66 -0.34
N ALA A 85 -0.11 27.05 0.93
CA ALA A 85 -1.25 27.37 1.76
C ALA A 85 -0.88 28.48 2.75
N PRO A 86 -1.86 29.18 3.34
CA PRO A 86 -1.61 30.18 4.37
C PRO A 86 -0.77 29.62 5.52
N MET A 87 0.15 30.41 6.08
CA MET A 87 0.97 29.97 7.22
C MET A 87 0.15 29.58 8.46
N SER A 88 -1.08 30.10 8.56
CA SER A 88 -2.05 29.79 9.61
C SER A 88 -2.90 28.54 9.33
N ALA A 89 -2.67 27.86 8.19
CA ALA A 89 -3.41 26.66 7.83
C ALA A 89 -3.25 25.56 8.89
N LYS A 90 -4.38 24.94 9.23
CA LYS A 90 -4.44 23.77 10.10
C LYS A 90 -4.92 22.59 9.26
N PHE A 91 -4.27 21.44 9.45
CA PHE A 91 -4.62 20.20 8.76
C PHE A 91 -5.09 19.20 9.81
N GLY A 92 -6.34 18.76 9.70
CA GLY A 92 -7.00 17.89 10.67
C GLY A 92 -8.17 17.14 10.03
N ALA A 93 -8.80 16.25 10.81
CA ALA A 93 -9.74 15.22 10.32
C ALA A 93 -11.11 15.72 9.78
N GLY A 94 -11.23 16.96 9.34
CA GLY A 94 -12.48 17.52 8.80
C GLY A 94 -12.33 18.76 7.92
N GLU A 95 -11.10 19.18 7.61
CA GLU A 95 -10.83 20.29 6.69
C GLU A 95 -9.88 19.77 5.60
N ASP A 96 -10.45 19.21 4.53
CA ASP A 96 -9.69 18.78 3.36
C ASP A 96 -9.17 20.00 2.62
N ARG A 97 -7.98 20.48 3.01
CA ARG A 97 -7.27 21.62 2.41
C ARG A 97 -5.94 21.19 1.81
N TRP A 98 -5.92 20.07 1.09
CA TRP A 98 -4.76 19.63 0.31
C TRP A 98 -5.22 19.11 -1.06
N PRO A 99 -4.32 19.08 -2.07
CA PRO A 99 -4.66 18.60 -3.40
C PRO A 99 -5.07 17.13 -3.41
N GLU A 100 -6.07 16.79 -4.22
CA GLU A 100 -6.48 15.40 -4.48
C GLU A 100 -5.52 14.67 -5.44
N ASP A 101 -4.91 15.42 -6.36
CA ASP A 101 -4.00 14.88 -7.38
C ASP A 101 -2.60 14.66 -6.80
N LEU A 102 -2.39 13.48 -6.23
CA LEU A 102 -1.09 13.09 -5.71
C LEU A 102 -0.15 12.60 -6.84
N VAL A 103 1.15 12.71 -6.58
CA VAL A 103 2.21 12.11 -7.38
C VAL A 103 2.62 10.79 -6.74
N PHE A 104 2.49 9.70 -7.48
CA PHE A 104 2.93 8.37 -7.06
C PHE A 104 4.46 8.33 -6.99
N LEU A 105 5.01 7.87 -5.86
CA LEU A 105 6.45 7.77 -5.64
C LEU A 105 6.99 6.36 -5.81
N GLY A 106 6.13 5.35 -5.68
CA GLY A 106 6.51 3.95 -5.75
C GLY A 106 5.96 3.12 -4.60
N MET A 107 6.52 1.92 -4.46
CA MET A 107 6.10 0.93 -3.49
C MET A 107 7.32 0.38 -2.74
N ALA A 108 7.11 -0.01 -1.49
CA ALA A 108 8.05 -0.82 -0.74
C ALA A 108 7.38 -2.14 -0.36
N ALA A 109 8.16 -3.23 -0.38
CA ALA A 109 7.72 -4.52 0.09
C ALA A 109 8.50 -4.91 1.34
N ILE A 110 7.77 -5.15 2.42
CA ILE A 110 8.32 -5.61 3.69
C ILE A 110 7.93 -7.08 3.92
N MET A 111 8.84 -7.84 4.49
CA MET A 111 8.59 -9.22 4.88
C MET A 111 8.40 -9.26 6.39
N ASP A 112 7.30 -9.83 6.85
CA ASP A 112 7.04 -10.13 8.24
C ASP A 112 6.93 -11.66 8.37
N PRO A 113 8.05 -12.37 8.59
CA PRO A 113 8.06 -13.81 8.54
C PRO A 113 7.22 -14.39 9.69
N PRO A 114 6.42 -15.44 9.45
CA PRO A 114 5.72 -16.13 10.52
C PRO A 114 6.72 -16.71 11.52
N ARG A 115 6.30 -16.81 12.78
CA ARG A 115 7.18 -17.34 13.83
C ARG A 115 7.52 -18.82 13.53
N PRO A 116 8.75 -19.28 13.78
CA PRO A 116 9.18 -20.64 13.43
C PRO A 116 8.28 -21.74 14.01
N GLU A 117 7.73 -21.52 15.21
CA GLU A 117 6.85 -22.45 15.90
C GLU A 117 5.41 -22.50 15.36
N THR A 118 5.00 -21.52 14.54
CA THR A 118 3.61 -21.38 14.06
C THR A 118 3.17 -22.60 13.26
N ALA A 119 4.00 -23.10 12.36
CA ALA A 119 3.65 -24.26 11.53
C ALA A 119 3.41 -25.52 12.36
N ALA A 120 4.27 -25.76 13.37
CA ALA A 120 4.14 -26.91 14.27
C ALA A 120 2.86 -26.83 15.11
N ALA A 121 2.53 -25.64 15.63
CA ALA A 121 1.31 -25.42 16.40
C ALA A 121 0.05 -25.67 15.55
N ILE A 122 0.02 -25.17 14.31
CA ILE A 122 -1.10 -25.39 13.39
C ILE A 122 -1.30 -26.88 13.11
N GLN A 123 -0.22 -27.62 12.87
CA GLN A 123 -0.29 -29.07 12.65
C GLN A 123 -0.85 -29.82 13.87
N GLN A 124 -0.43 -29.46 15.09
CA GLN A 124 -0.95 -30.07 16.31
C GLN A 124 -2.45 -29.80 16.48
N CYS A 125 -2.89 -28.55 16.28
CA CYS A 125 -4.31 -28.21 16.33
C CYS A 125 -5.13 -29.00 15.31
N LYS A 126 -4.65 -29.10 14.06
CA LYS A 126 -5.31 -29.89 13.01
C LYS A 126 -5.38 -31.38 13.35
N GLY A 127 -4.29 -31.95 13.87
CA GLY A 127 -4.24 -33.35 14.33
C GLY A 127 -5.21 -33.65 15.48
N ALA A 128 -5.52 -32.65 16.30
CA ALA A 128 -6.52 -32.73 17.36
C ALA A 128 -7.97 -32.46 16.87
N GLY A 129 -8.18 -32.24 15.57
CA GLY A 129 -9.50 -31.92 15.01
C GLY A 129 -9.98 -30.48 15.28
N ILE A 130 -9.07 -29.59 15.68
CA ILE A 130 -9.39 -28.17 15.96
C ILE A 130 -9.30 -27.39 14.65
N LYS A 131 -10.34 -26.60 14.34
CA LYS A 131 -10.34 -25.67 13.22
C LYS A 131 -9.53 -24.42 13.57
N VAL A 132 -8.60 -24.03 12.70
CA VAL A 132 -7.75 -22.85 12.85
C VAL A 132 -8.13 -21.83 11.77
N PHE A 133 -8.27 -20.57 12.17
CA PHE A 133 -8.60 -19.45 11.28
C PHE A 133 -7.50 -18.38 11.34
N MET A 134 -7.21 -17.74 10.21
CA MET A 134 -6.33 -16.58 10.13
C MET A 134 -7.17 -15.31 10.01
N ILE A 135 -6.90 -14.31 10.84
CA ILE A 135 -7.47 -12.97 10.74
C ILE A 135 -6.30 -12.02 10.48
N THR A 136 -6.30 -11.32 9.35
CA THR A 136 -5.25 -10.37 8.98
C THR A 136 -5.84 -9.18 8.21
N GLY A 137 -5.21 -8.01 8.35
CA GLY A 137 -5.50 -6.83 7.53
C GLY A 137 -4.64 -6.74 6.26
N ASP A 138 -3.90 -7.80 5.94
CA ASP A 138 -3.08 -7.87 4.74
C ASP A 138 -3.89 -8.04 3.46
N HIS A 139 -3.28 -7.65 2.33
CA HIS A 139 -3.85 -7.90 1.02
C HIS A 139 -4.08 -9.41 0.80
N PRO A 140 -5.16 -9.84 0.12
CA PRO A 140 -5.51 -11.27 -0.02
C PRO A 140 -4.39 -12.16 -0.56
N THR A 141 -3.59 -11.65 -1.50
CA THR A 141 -2.44 -12.39 -2.06
C THR A 141 -1.36 -12.68 -1.00
N THR A 142 -1.01 -11.68 -0.19
CA THR A 142 -0.06 -11.82 0.92
C THR A 142 -0.61 -12.77 1.99
N ALA A 143 -1.88 -12.61 2.38
CA ALA A 143 -2.53 -13.48 3.35
C ALA A 143 -2.51 -14.94 2.90
N LYS A 144 -2.84 -15.21 1.63
CA LYS A 144 -2.80 -16.55 1.04
C LYS A 144 -1.39 -17.13 1.05
N ALA A 145 -0.38 -16.35 0.68
CA ALA A 145 1.01 -16.79 0.67
C ALA A 145 1.49 -17.17 2.09
N VAL A 146 1.21 -16.34 3.09
CA VAL A 146 1.55 -16.62 4.50
C VAL A 146 0.78 -17.83 5.02
N ALA A 147 -0.52 -17.94 4.74
CA ALA A 147 -1.35 -19.08 5.13
C ALA A 147 -0.84 -20.40 4.54
N THR A 148 -0.34 -20.38 3.31
CA THR A 148 0.29 -21.54 2.66
C THR A 148 1.62 -21.87 3.34
N GLN A 149 2.47 -20.86 3.57
CA GLN A 149 3.78 -21.01 4.22
C GLN A 149 3.69 -21.65 5.62
N ILE A 150 2.68 -21.29 6.42
CA ILE A 150 2.48 -21.85 7.77
C ILE A 150 1.68 -23.16 7.78
N GLY A 151 1.30 -23.69 6.61
CA GLY A 151 0.52 -24.92 6.50
C GLY A 151 -0.94 -24.80 6.96
N LEU A 152 -1.48 -23.56 7.01
CA LEU A 152 -2.90 -23.33 7.33
C LEU A 152 -3.79 -23.80 6.19
N ILE A 153 -3.39 -23.54 4.94
CA ILE A 153 -4.02 -24.05 3.72
C ILE A 153 -3.03 -24.92 2.95
N GLY A 154 -3.51 -25.90 2.20
CA GLY A 154 -2.65 -26.79 1.41
C GLY A 154 -2.16 -26.13 0.12
N ASP A 155 -1.03 -26.64 -0.42
CA ASP A 155 -0.53 -26.28 -1.75
C ASP A 155 -1.56 -26.70 -2.81
N THR A 156 -2.39 -25.75 -3.23
CA THR A 156 -3.41 -25.99 -4.27
C THR A 156 -2.74 -25.95 -5.65
N LYS A 157 -1.99 -27.00 -5.99
CA LYS A 157 -1.81 -27.43 -7.39
C LYS A 157 -2.88 -28.47 -7.70
N GLY A 158 -4.10 -28.01 -8.00
CA GLY A 158 -5.18 -28.86 -8.50
C GLY A 158 -6.46 -28.78 -7.67
N GLU A 159 -7.58 -28.66 -8.38
CA GLU A 159 -8.97 -28.74 -7.93
C GLU A 159 -9.55 -27.53 -7.19
N VAL A 160 -10.10 -26.61 -7.99
CA VAL A 160 -11.17 -25.72 -7.56
C VAL A 160 -12.42 -26.58 -7.33
N ASN A 161 -12.55 -27.15 -6.13
CA ASN A 161 -13.84 -27.65 -5.68
C ASN A 161 -14.70 -26.43 -5.30
N SER A 162 -15.82 -26.26 -6.00
CA SER A 162 -16.78 -25.14 -5.90
C SER A 162 -17.42 -24.96 -4.52
N SER A 163 -17.07 -25.80 -3.55
CA SER A 163 -17.60 -25.81 -2.18
C SER A 163 -16.76 -25.00 -1.17
N LEU A 164 -15.57 -24.52 -1.56
CA LEU A 164 -14.68 -23.74 -0.67
C LEU A 164 -14.91 -22.22 -0.70
N LYS A 165 -15.93 -21.74 -1.45
CA LYS A 165 -16.29 -20.32 -1.47
C LYS A 165 -16.82 -19.79 -0.13
N SER A 166 -17.14 -20.65 0.85
CA SER A 166 -17.68 -20.23 2.15
C SER A 166 -16.63 -19.93 3.23
N ASP A 167 -15.40 -20.40 3.08
CA ASP A 167 -14.42 -20.37 4.19
C ASP A 167 -13.41 -19.22 4.06
N PHE A 168 -13.61 -18.35 3.06
CA PHE A 168 -12.88 -17.11 2.87
C PHE A 168 -13.85 -15.94 3.05
N THR A 169 -14.16 -15.61 4.30
CA THR A 169 -14.78 -14.32 4.64
C THR A 169 -13.68 -13.42 5.17
N VAL A 170 -13.34 -12.38 4.39
CA VAL A 170 -12.55 -11.23 4.87
C VAL A 170 -13.45 -10.38 5.77
#